data_AF-F9X8K3-F1
#
_entry.id   AF-F9X8K3-F1
#
_cell.length_a   1.000
_cell.length_b   1.000
_cell.length_c   1.000
_cell.angle_alpha   90.00
_cell.angle_beta   90.00
_cell.angle_gamma   90.00
#
_symmetry.space_group_name_H-M   'P 1'
#
loop_
_entity.id
_entity.type
_entity.pdbx_description
1 polymer ?
#
loop_
_entity_poly.entity_id
_entity_poly.type
_entity_poly.pdbx_seq_one_letter_code
_entity_poly.pdbx_strand_id
1 'polypeptide(L)'
;MTSAAADDDEDDYLSMTFDAPPTTKVKESSLQRIARQKREAASRGNILPKAEREALDRAKLESALTTELDTANPSNKGALLMAKMGFKKGEALGKMEGARTRPIEVEMREGRGGIGLEGERKRKIRELAGEVEGGEKKVKLTAEEFRERNRVEVEERRVEGMVWGAMKVLEGIESGEDGVGEGKEKPLKSVNVLYRPLVKQRLERERERRMRYDMDQSLSRSRQYEEEEEDEKLAYGGEVEEDLEEEDTDLEAFEALDAKEKLEKLVGYLREEHHYCFWCKFKYEDAEMEGCPGLSEDEHG
;
A
#
# COMPACT_ATOMS: atom_id res chain seq x y z
N MET A 1 -74.98 -14.46 -51.50
CA MET A 1 -75.34 -14.65 -50.09
C MET A 1 -74.06 -14.49 -49.30
N THR A 2 -74.06 -13.48 -48.39
CA THR A 2 -73.35 -13.40 -47.08
C THR A 2 -71.87 -13.81 -46.99
N SER A 3 -70.93 -13.15 -46.31
CA SER A 3 -70.66 -11.82 -45.73
C SER A 3 -69.48 -12.01 -44.77
N ALA A 4 -68.58 -11.03 -44.66
CA ALA A 4 -67.60 -10.80 -43.55
C ALA A 4 -66.46 -11.85 -43.42
N ALA A 5 -65.22 -11.50 -43.07
CA ALA A 5 -64.71 -10.31 -42.41
C ALA A 5 -63.35 -9.91 -43.00
N ALA A 6 -63.11 -8.59 -43.04
CA ALA A 6 -61.78 -8.04 -43.00
C ALA A 6 -61.30 -8.15 -41.55
N ASP A 7 -60.21 -8.86 -41.32
CA ASP A 7 -59.33 -8.61 -40.18
C ASP A 7 -57.99 -8.18 -40.75
N ASP A 8 -57.62 -6.99 -40.31
CA ASP A 8 -56.40 -6.25 -40.52
C ASP A 8 -55.41 -6.78 -39.48
N ASP A 9 -54.50 -7.67 -39.87
CA ASP A 9 -53.35 -8.06 -39.04
C ASP A 9 -52.09 -7.68 -39.81
N GLU A 10 -51.55 -6.55 -39.39
CA GLU A 10 -50.26 -5.97 -39.71
C GLU A 10 -49.18 -7.05 -39.91
N ASP A 11 -48.51 -6.99 -41.06
CA ASP A 11 -47.36 -7.83 -41.39
C ASP A 11 -46.43 -7.99 -40.18
N ASP A 12 -46.24 -9.26 -39.83
CA ASP A 12 -45.47 -9.85 -38.74
C ASP A 12 -44.04 -9.26 -38.60
N TYR A 13 -43.95 -8.01 -38.13
CA TYR A 13 -42.74 -7.22 -37.92
C TYR A 13 -41.92 -7.70 -36.72
N LEU A 14 -42.03 -8.97 -36.35
CA LEU A 14 -41.23 -9.62 -35.32
C LEU A 14 -40.95 -11.11 -35.60
N SER A 15 -41.37 -11.67 -36.76
CA SER A 15 -40.99 -13.03 -37.15
C SER A 15 -39.62 -13.10 -37.84
N MET A 16 -38.54 -12.68 -37.14
CA MET A 16 -37.21 -13.21 -37.49
C MET A 16 -37.10 -14.63 -36.96
N THR A 17 -37.44 -15.60 -37.80
CA THR A 17 -37.02 -16.98 -37.61
C THR A 17 -35.49 -17.01 -37.51
N PHE A 18 -34.96 -17.30 -36.32
CA PHE A 18 -33.56 -17.63 -36.15
C PHE A 18 -33.30 -18.96 -36.86
N ASP A 19 -32.90 -18.87 -38.14
CA ASP A 19 -32.22 -19.96 -38.79
C ASP A 19 -31.05 -20.42 -37.91
N ALA A 20 -30.85 -21.74 -37.90
CA ALA A 20 -29.82 -22.47 -37.18
C ALA A 20 -28.49 -21.69 -37.07
N PRO A 21 -27.75 -21.82 -35.94
CA PRO A 21 -26.48 -21.13 -35.76
C PRO A 21 -25.62 -21.37 -37.01
N PRO A 22 -25.02 -20.32 -37.61
CA PRO A 22 -24.25 -20.49 -38.83
C PRO A 22 -23.17 -21.54 -38.58
N THR A 23 -23.35 -22.71 -39.18
CA THR A 23 -22.37 -23.82 -39.16
C THR A 23 -21.08 -23.43 -39.90
N THR A 24 -21.09 -22.26 -40.54
CA THR A 24 -19.94 -21.62 -41.13
C THR A 24 -19.31 -20.68 -40.10
N LYS A 25 -18.13 -21.07 -39.61
CA LYS A 25 -17.26 -20.17 -38.84
C LYS A 25 -17.13 -18.85 -39.61
N VAL A 26 -17.72 -17.78 -39.08
CA VAL A 26 -17.60 -16.44 -39.67
C VAL A 26 -16.11 -16.18 -39.83
N LYS A 27 -15.66 -15.97 -41.07
CA LYS A 27 -14.24 -15.71 -41.35
C LYS A 27 -13.92 -14.36 -40.72
N GLU A 28 -13.29 -14.39 -39.55
CA GLU A 28 -12.85 -13.20 -38.84
C GLU A 28 -11.98 -12.34 -39.76
N SER A 29 -12.22 -11.04 -39.74
CA SER A 29 -11.31 -10.10 -40.39
C SER A 29 -9.93 -10.21 -39.76
N SER A 30 -8.88 -9.86 -40.51
CA SER A 30 -7.50 -9.91 -40.01
C SER A 30 -7.32 -9.08 -38.73
N LEU A 31 -8.00 -7.93 -38.64
CA LEU A 31 -8.01 -7.05 -37.47
C LEU A 31 -8.70 -7.71 -36.26
N GLN A 32 -9.83 -8.39 -36.46
CA GLN A 32 -10.54 -9.11 -35.40
C GLN A 32 -9.71 -10.29 -34.86
N ARG A 33 -9.02 -11.01 -35.75
CA ARG A 33 -8.10 -12.11 -35.37
C ARG A 33 -6.93 -11.62 -34.53
N ILE A 34 -6.32 -10.49 -34.93
CA ILE A 34 -5.21 -9.87 -34.19
C ILE A 34 -5.68 -9.38 -32.80
N ALA A 35 -6.86 -8.76 -32.73
CA ALA A 35 -7.43 -8.31 -31.46
C ALA A 35 -7.70 -9.47 -30.48
N ARG A 36 -8.24 -10.60 -30.97
CA ARG A 36 -8.43 -11.81 -30.16
C ARG A 36 -7.09 -12.36 -29.67
N GLN A 37 -6.12 -12.53 -30.56
CA GLN A 37 -4.80 -13.04 -30.20
C GLN A 37 -4.10 -12.14 -29.19
N LYS A 38 -4.24 -10.81 -29.32
CA LYS A 38 -3.70 -9.85 -28.35
C LYS A 38 -4.38 -9.96 -26.97
N ARG A 39 -5.70 -10.18 -26.92
CA ARG A 39 -6.45 -10.38 -25.68
C ARG A 39 -6.11 -11.72 -25.00
N GLU A 40 -5.97 -12.78 -25.77
CA GLU A 40 -5.54 -14.11 -25.28
C GLU A 40 -4.07 -14.12 -24.83
N ALA A 41 -3.20 -13.37 -25.53
CA ALA A 41 -1.82 -13.20 -25.11
C ALA A 41 -1.73 -12.37 -23.81
N ALA A 42 -2.55 -11.32 -23.67
CA ALA A 42 -2.64 -10.54 -22.44
C ALA A 42 -3.17 -11.36 -21.26
N SER A 43 -4.17 -12.23 -21.48
CA SER A 43 -4.69 -13.10 -20.42
C SER A 43 -3.72 -14.24 -20.05
N ARG A 44 -2.95 -14.76 -21.01
CA ARG A 44 -1.89 -15.75 -20.75
C ARG A 44 -0.64 -15.14 -20.12
N GLY A 45 -0.34 -13.88 -20.44
CA GLY A 45 0.79 -13.13 -19.90
C GLY A 45 0.54 -12.59 -18.49
N ASN A 46 -0.70 -12.57 -18.02
CA ASN A 46 -1.02 -12.16 -16.67
C ASN A 46 -0.64 -13.26 -15.67
N ILE A 47 0.57 -13.20 -15.15
CA ILE A 47 0.98 -14.00 -13.99
C ILE A 47 0.23 -13.50 -12.76
N LEU A 48 -0.51 -14.39 -12.09
CA LEU A 48 -1.15 -14.04 -10.82
C LEU A 48 -0.08 -13.58 -9.82
N PRO A 49 -0.37 -12.57 -8.98
CA PRO A 49 0.55 -12.13 -7.94
C PRO A 49 0.92 -13.31 -7.04
N LYS A 50 2.15 -13.26 -6.48
CA LYS A 50 2.74 -14.35 -5.69
C LYS A 50 1.80 -14.86 -4.58
N ALA A 51 1.14 -13.94 -3.88
CA ALA A 51 0.20 -14.27 -2.81
C ALA A 51 -1.02 -15.08 -3.30
N GLU A 52 -1.59 -14.74 -4.45
CA GLU A 52 -2.73 -15.47 -5.02
C GLU A 52 -2.32 -16.86 -5.51
N ARG A 53 -1.12 -16.98 -6.07
CA ARG A 53 -0.58 -18.27 -6.51
C ARG A 53 -0.39 -19.23 -5.33
N GLU A 54 0.20 -18.73 -4.23
CA GLU A 54 0.38 -19.50 -3.01
C GLU A 54 -0.96 -19.90 -2.38
N ALA A 55 -1.98 -19.03 -2.42
CA ALA A 55 -3.32 -19.34 -1.96
C ALA A 55 -3.99 -20.45 -2.80
N LEU A 56 -3.86 -20.38 -4.14
CA LEU A 56 -4.37 -21.42 -5.03
C LEU A 56 -3.67 -22.76 -4.81
N ASP A 57 -2.36 -22.76 -4.57
CA ASP A 57 -1.62 -23.99 -4.29
C ASP A 57 -1.97 -24.58 -2.92
N ARG A 58 -2.24 -23.75 -1.90
CA ARG A 58 -2.81 -24.20 -0.61
C ARG A 58 -4.20 -24.82 -0.79
N ALA A 59 -5.09 -24.19 -1.55
CA ALA A 59 -6.42 -24.74 -1.83
C ALA A 59 -6.37 -26.08 -2.59
N LYS A 60 -5.38 -26.25 -3.48
CA LYS A 60 -5.13 -27.55 -4.13
C LYS A 60 -4.63 -28.60 -3.15
N LEU A 61 -3.77 -28.23 -2.19
CA LEU A 61 -3.31 -29.15 -1.15
C LEU A 61 -4.47 -29.54 -0.22
N GLU A 62 -5.28 -28.58 0.22
CA GLU A 62 -6.45 -28.84 1.07
C GLU A 62 -7.47 -29.73 0.35
N SER A 63 -7.81 -29.42 -0.90
CA SER A 63 -8.71 -30.28 -1.69
C SER A 63 -8.12 -31.68 -1.87
N ALA A 64 -6.83 -31.82 -2.18
CA ALA A 64 -6.17 -33.12 -2.29
C ALA A 64 -6.13 -33.90 -0.96
N LEU A 65 -5.97 -33.22 0.17
CA LEU A 65 -6.01 -33.83 1.51
C LEU A 65 -7.43 -34.27 1.89
N THR A 66 -8.46 -33.51 1.47
CA THR A 66 -9.87 -33.85 1.73
C THR A 66 -10.39 -34.94 0.80
N THR A 67 -9.87 -35.05 -0.42
CA THR A 67 -10.26 -36.13 -1.33
C THR A 67 -9.75 -37.47 -0.82
N GLU A 68 -10.68 -38.35 -0.45
CA GLU A 68 -10.36 -39.71 -0.04
C GLU A 68 -9.67 -40.48 -1.19
N LEU A 69 -8.78 -41.40 -0.84
CA LEU A 69 -8.11 -42.24 -1.82
C LEU A 69 -9.10 -43.24 -2.43
N ASP A 70 -9.42 -43.04 -3.71
CA ASP A 70 -10.18 -44.00 -4.48
C ASP A 70 -9.27 -45.10 -5.04
N THR A 71 -9.43 -46.32 -4.50
CA THR A 71 -8.65 -47.52 -4.90
C THR A 71 -8.93 -48.01 -6.32
N ALA A 72 -9.95 -47.46 -6.99
CA ALA A 72 -10.35 -47.83 -8.35
C ALA A 72 -9.80 -46.89 -9.44
N ASN A 73 -9.27 -45.72 -9.07
CA ASN A 73 -8.81 -44.73 -10.05
C ASN A 73 -7.37 -45.03 -10.52
N PRO A 74 -7.11 -45.23 -11.83
CA PRO A 74 -5.78 -45.54 -12.37
C PRO A 74 -4.80 -44.35 -12.28
N SER A 75 -5.30 -43.16 -11.96
CA SER A 75 -4.51 -41.93 -11.79
C SER A 75 -3.57 -42.01 -10.58
N ASN A 76 -4.03 -42.60 -9.47
CA ASN A 76 -3.20 -42.76 -8.28
C ASN A 76 -2.56 -44.15 -8.24
N LYS A 77 -1.35 -44.25 -8.81
CA LYS A 77 -0.55 -45.49 -8.83
C LYS A 77 -0.30 -46.06 -7.43
N GLY A 78 -0.21 -45.20 -6.41
CA GLY A 78 -0.02 -45.61 -5.01
C GLY A 78 -1.24 -46.36 -4.47
N ALA A 79 -2.45 -45.85 -4.73
CA ALA A 79 -3.69 -46.52 -4.33
C ALA A 79 -3.87 -47.89 -5.01
N LEU A 80 -3.48 -48.00 -6.29
CA LEU A 80 -3.49 -49.26 -7.03
C LEU A 80 -2.51 -50.29 -6.43
N LEU A 81 -1.30 -49.86 -6.06
CA LEU A 81 -0.32 -50.74 -5.41
C LEU A 81 -0.79 -51.18 -4.02
N MET A 82 -1.38 -50.28 -3.23
CA MET A 82 -1.95 -50.61 -1.91
C MET A 82 -3.08 -51.63 -2.02
N ALA A 83 -3.99 -51.46 -2.98
CA ALA A 83 -5.06 -52.42 -3.24
C ALA A 83 -4.50 -53.80 -3.63
N LYS A 84 -3.43 -53.85 -4.44
CA LYS A 84 -2.74 -55.11 -4.79
C LYS A 84 -2.05 -55.78 -3.59
N MET A 85 -1.65 -54.99 -2.59
CA MET A 85 -1.08 -55.49 -1.33
C MET A 85 -2.14 -55.84 -0.28
N GLY A 86 -3.43 -55.81 -0.63
CA GLY A 86 -4.53 -56.24 0.24
C GLY A 86 -5.20 -55.12 1.05
N PHE A 87 -4.90 -53.84 0.78
CA PHE A 87 -5.58 -52.71 1.42
C PHE A 87 -7.01 -52.55 0.87
N LYS A 88 -8.00 -52.49 1.77
CA LYS A 88 -9.40 -52.19 1.43
C LYS A 88 -9.76 -50.78 1.86
N LYS A 89 -10.56 -50.07 1.04
CA LYS A 89 -10.99 -48.69 1.34
C LYS A 89 -11.73 -48.66 2.70
N GLY A 90 -11.19 -47.90 3.65
CA GLY A 90 -11.75 -47.73 5.00
C GLY A 90 -11.15 -48.65 6.08
N GLU A 91 -10.27 -49.58 5.73
CA GLU A 91 -9.59 -50.45 6.70
C GLU A 91 -8.27 -49.82 7.16
N ALA A 92 -7.94 -49.95 8.44
CA ALA A 92 -6.67 -49.45 8.96
C ALA A 92 -5.54 -50.43 8.61
N LEU A 93 -4.34 -49.91 8.35
CA LEU A 93 -3.17 -50.73 8.03
C LEU A 93 -2.65 -51.43 9.30
N GLY A 94 -2.40 -52.74 9.21
CA GLY A 94 -1.77 -53.54 10.27
C GLY A 94 -2.70 -54.57 10.93
N LYS A 95 -2.14 -55.42 11.78
CA LYS A 95 -2.84 -56.55 12.43
C LYS A 95 -3.69 -56.14 13.64
N MET A 96 -3.53 -54.91 14.14
CA MET A 96 -4.22 -54.43 15.34
C MET A 96 -5.56 -53.78 14.99
N GLU A 97 -6.63 -54.25 15.62
CA GLU A 97 -7.97 -53.67 15.52
C GLU A 97 -7.99 -52.31 16.25
N GLY A 98 -7.99 -51.21 15.50
CA GLY A 98 -7.97 -49.85 16.04
C GLY A 98 -6.81 -48.95 15.56
N ALA A 99 -6.06 -49.35 14.54
CA ALA A 99 -5.07 -48.48 13.92
C ALA A 99 -5.71 -47.22 13.29
N ARG A 100 -4.96 -46.11 13.26
CA ARG A 100 -5.46 -44.82 12.76
C ARG A 100 -5.71 -44.90 11.25
N THR A 101 -6.90 -44.46 10.83
CA THR A 101 -7.31 -44.39 9.42
C THR A 101 -6.93 -43.06 8.75
N ARG A 102 -6.65 -42.03 9.55
CA ARG A 102 -6.24 -40.70 9.07
C ARG A 102 -4.77 -40.44 9.40
N PRO A 103 -4.02 -39.81 8.47
CA PRO A 103 -2.68 -39.33 8.74
C PRO A 103 -2.63 -38.43 9.98
N ILE A 104 -1.50 -38.44 10.68
CA ILE A 104 -1.28 -37.55 11.82
C ILE A 104 -1.13 -36.12 11.29
N GLU A 105 -1.93 -35.20 11.81
CA GLU A 105 -1.82 -33.78 11.50
C GLU A 105 -0.52 -33.23 12.11
N VAL A 106 0.29 -32.58 11.28
CA VAL A 106 1.55 -31.95 11.70
C VAL A 106 1.33 -30.44 11.68
N GLU A 107 1.31 -29.82 12.84
CA GLU A 107 1.30 -28.37 12.96
C GLU A 107 2.71 -27.84 12.62
N MET A 108 2.87 -27.28 11.42
CA MET A 108 4.13 -26.64 11.02
C MET A 108 4.26 -25.30 11.75
N ARG A 109 5.26 -25.20 12.62
CA ARG A 109 5.56 -23.99 13.40
C ARG A 109 6.12 -22.90 12.47
N GLU A 110 5.40 -21.80 12.34
CA GLU A 110 5.73 -20.70 11.41
C GLU A 110 6.69 -19.65 12.03
N GLY A 111 7.44 -19.98 13.09
CA GLY A 111 8.35 -19.01 13.70
C GLY A 111 9.35 -19.58 14.72
N ARG A 112 10.23 -18.70 15.21
CA ARG A 112 11.26 -18.99 16.24
C ARG A 112 10.78 -18.74 17.68
N GLY A 113 9.48 -18.58 17.93
CA GLY A 113 8.94 -18.32 19.29
C GLY A 113 8.82 -19.59 20.13
N GLY A 114 9.22 -19.58 21.40
CA GLY A 114 9.31 -20.79 22.24
C GLY A 114 8.05 -21.70 22.24
N ILE A 115 8.27 -23.01 22.34
CA ILE A 115 7.20 -24.02 22.41
C ILE A 115 6.36 -23.74 23.66
N GLY A 116 5.09 -23.36 23.49
CA GLY A 116 4.16 -22.99 24.57
C GLY A 116 3.62 -21.55 24.49
N LEU A 117 4.38 -20.63 23.88
CA LEU A 117 4.01 -19.22 23.79
C LEU A 117 2.98 -18.95 22.66
N GLU A 118 2.95 -19.81 21.65
CA GLU A 118 1.96 -19.77 20.55
C GLU A 118 0.54 -20.09 21.03
N GLY A 119 0.37 -20.97 22.03
CA GLY A 119 -0.94 -21.29 22.60
C GLY A 119 -1.54 -20.12 23.38
N GLU A 120 -0.72 -19.42 24.18
CA GLU A 120 -1.13 -18.22 24.91
C GLU A 120 -1.37 -17.03 23.98
N ARG A 121 -0.50 -16.82 22.98
CA ARG A 121 -0.72 -15.82 21.94
C ARG A 121 -2.00 -16.08 21.16
N LYS A 122 -2.28 -17.33 20.77
CA LYS A 122 -3.52 -17.69 20.04
C LYS A 122 -4.78 -17.50 20.91
N ARG A 123 -4.70 -17.71 22.22
CA ARG A 123 -5.78 -17.38 23.16
C ARG A 123 -5.96 -15.87 23.29
N LYS A 124 -4.88 -15.12 23.47
CA LYS A 124 -4.91 -13.65 23.58
C LYS A 124 -5.40 -12.98 22.29
N ILE A 125 -5.03 -13.49 21.12
CA ILE A 125 -5.53 -13.02 19.82
C ILE A 125 -7.04 -13.31 19.69
N ARG A 126 -7.52 -14.47 20.15
CA ARG A 126 -8.96 -14.79 20.15
C ARG A 126 -9.75 -13.93 21.13
N GLU A 127 -9.17 -13.62 22.29
CA GLU A 127 -9.75 -12.73 23.30
C GLU A 127 -9.84 -11.29 22.78
N LEU A 128 -8.75 -10.76 22.21
CA LEU A 128 -8.73 -9.45 21.55
C LEU A 128 -9.69 -9.39 20.35
N ALA A 129 -9.79 -10.47 19.55
CA ALA A 129 -10.78 -10.54 18.47
C ALA A 129 -12.22 -10.55 19.01
N GLY A 130 -12.47 -11.23 20.13
CA GLY A 130 -13.76 -11.21 20.82
C GLY A 130 -14.09 -9.84 21.44
N GLU A 131 -13.10 -9.10 21.91
CA GLU A 131 -13.26 -7.73 22.42
C GLU A 131 -13.57 -6.73 21.29
N VAL A 132 -12.88 -6.85 20.14
CA VAL A 132 -13.14 -6.01 18.95
C VAL A 132 -14.52 -6.34 18.34
N GLU A 133 -14.92 -7.61 18.31
CA GLU A 133 -16.27 -8.00 17.86
C GLU A 133 -17.39 -7.58 18.83
N GLY A 134 -17.08 -7.41 20.13
CA GLY A 134 -18.03 -7.03 21.18
C GLY A 134 -18.27 -5.52 21.36
N GLY A 135 -17.31 -4.68 20.94
CA GLY A 135 -17.34 -3.23 21.20
C GLY A 135 -17.67 -2.35 20.00
N GLU A 136 -17.37 -2.79 18.78
CA GLU A 136 -17.52 -1.95 17.60
C GLU A 136 -18.61 -2.53 16.70
N LYS A 137 -19.87 -2.18 17.01
CA LYS A 137 -20.83 -2.01 15.93
C LYS A 137 -20.17 -1.04 14.96
N LYS A 138 -19.62 -1.55 13.84
CA LYS A 138 -19.15 -0.75 12.72
C LYS A 138 -20.25 0.25 12.45
N VAL A 139 -20.08 1.47 12.95
CA VAL A 139 -21.01 2.56 12.70
C VAL A 139 -21.02 2.60 11.19
N LYS A 140 -22.20 2.33 10.60
CA LYS A 140 -22.33 2.36 9.15
C LYS A 140 -22.07 3.81 8.79
N LEU A 141 -20.82 4.10 8.45
CA LEU A 141 -20.40 5.44 8.07
C LEU A 141 -21.35 5.87 6.97
N THR A 142 -22.12 6.89 7.26
CA THR A 142 -23.14 7.34 6.32
C THR A 142 -22.42 7.86 5.07
N ALA A 143 -23.11 7.87 3.93
CA ALA A 143 -22.51 8.40 2.70
C ALA A 143 -22.09 9.89 2.85
N GLU A 144 -22.70 10.61 3.80
CA GLU A 144 -22.39 11.99 4.16
C GLU A 144 -21.09 12.07 4.97
N GLU A 145 -20.93 11.25 6.01
CA GLU A 145 -19.68 11.18 6.81
C GLU A 145 -18.46 10.78 5.96
N PHE A 146 -18.64 9.88 4.98
CA PHE A 146 -17.56 9.54 4.05
C PHE A 146 -17.16 10.73 3.14
N ARG A 147 -18.14 11.52 2.69
CA ARG A 147 -17.87 12.73 1.89
C ARG A 147 -17.19 13.81 2.71
N GLU A 148 -17.63 14.01 3.94
CA GLU A 148 -17.05 14.98 4.86
C GLU A 148 -15.61 14.60 5.22
N ARG A 149 -15.34 13.34 5.55
CA ARG A 149 -13.97 12.88 5.80
C ARG A 149 -13.06 13.12 4.61
N ASN A 150 -13.50 12.73 3.40
CA ASN A 150 -12.70 12.95 2.20
C ASN A 150 -12.46 14.44 1.92
N ARG A 151 -13.45 15.31 2.22
CA ARG A 151 -13.28 16.77 2.08
C ARG A 151 -12.21 17.28 3.03
N VAL A 152 -12.29 16.89 4.31
CA VAL A 152 -11.31 17.26 5.34
C VAL A 152 -9.91 16.73 4.97
N GLU A 153 -9.76 15.45 4.62
CA GLU A 153 -8.47 14.87 4.24
C GLU A 153 -7.86 15.51 2.99
N VAL A 154 -8.68 15.98 2.05
CA VAL A 154 -8.19 16.71 0.85
C VAL A 154 -7.79 18.13 1.23
N GLU A 155 -8.58 18.80 2.07
CA GLU A 155 -8.29 20.15 2.57
C GLU A 155 -7.00 20.16 3.40
N GLU A 156 -6.84 19.22 4.34
CA GLU A 156 -5.63 19.05 5.14
C GLU A 156 -4.41 18.80 4.26
N ARG A 157 -4.45 17.85 3.32
CA ARG A 157 -3.34 17.61 2.40
C ARG A 157 -2.99 18.82 1.53
N ARG A 158 -4.00 19.62 1.14
CA ARG A 158 -3.79 20.86 0.39
C ARG A 158 -3.08 21.90 1.27
N VAL A 159 -3.55 22.10 2.50
CA VAL A 159 -2.96 23.04 3.47
C VAL A 159 -1.55 22.60 3.85
N GLU A 160 -1.31 21.31 4.09
CA GLU A 160 0.03 20.76 4.30
C GLU A 160 0.96 21.06 3.11
N GLY A 161 0.49 20.88 1.88
CA GLY A 161 1.23 21.26 0.69
C GLY A 161 1.60 22.74 0.65
N MET A 162 0.71 23.62 1.12
CA MET A 162 0.97 25.06 1.26
C MET A 162 1.97 25.36 2.37
N VAL A 163 1.89 24.68 3.52
CA VAL A 163 2.87 24.78 4.63
C VAL A 163 4.27 24.47 4.12
N TRP A 164 4.45 23.34 3.42
CA TRP A 164 5.71 22.96 2.81
C TRP A 164 6.19 23.98 1.76
N GLY A 165 5.27 24.60 1.02
CA GLY A 165 5.57 25.69 0.10
C GLY A 165 6.07 26.94 0.83
N ALA A 166 5.39 27.36 1.89
CA ALA A 166 5.72 28.52 2.70
C ALA A 166 7.07 28.35 3.41
N MET A 167 7.35 27.17 3.96
CA MET A 167 8.66 26.82 4.54
C MET A 167 9.81 26.99 3.55
N LYS A 168 9.63 26.52 2.30
CA LYS A 168 10.65 26.66 1.24
C LYS A 168 10.88 28.11 0.84
N VAL A 169 9.81 28.91 0.79
CA VAL A 169 9.93 30.34 0.50
C VAL A 169 10.67 31.05 1.63
N LEU A 170 10.33 30.74 2.88
CA LEU A 170 10.99 31.31 4.05
C LEU A 170 12.49 30.97 4.07
N GLU A 171 12.84 29.69 3.89
CA GLU A 171 14.23 29.25 3.78
C GLU A 171 14.96 29.98 2.62
N GLY A 172 14.31 30.13 1.47
CA GLY A 172 14.88 30.84 0.32
C GLY A 172 15.14 32.32 0.57
N ILE A 173 14.24 33.00 1.29
CA ILE A 173 14.39 34.41 1.65
C ILE A 173 15.49 34.58 2.71
N GLU A 174 15.50 33.74 3.75
CA GLU A 174 16.51 33.79 4.82
C GLU A 174 17.90 33.36 4.35
N SER A 175 17.99 32.41 3.42
CA SER A 175 19.26 31.98 2.83
C SER A 175 19.76 32.93 1.74
N GLY A 176 18.95 33.91 1.31
CA GLY A 176 19.24 34.81 0.18
C GLY A 176 19.05 34.15 -1.19
N GLU A 177 18.69 34.95 -2.20
CA GLU A 177 18.49 34.50 -3.60
C GLU A 177 19.72 33.83 -4.25
N ASP A 178 20.89 33.88 -3.60
CA ASP A 178 22.12 33.19 -4.01
C ASP A 178 22.44 31.92 -3.17
N GLY A 179 21.42 31.32 -2.57
CA GLY A 179 21.52 30.18 -1.65
C GLY A 179 21.49 28.79 -2.27
N VAL A 180 22.02 28.57 -3.49
CA VAL A 180 22.61 27.24 -3.83
C VAL A 180 23.99 27.19 -3.18
N GLY A 181 24.02 27.42 -1.87
CA GLY A 181 25.20 27.62 -1.06
C GLY A 181 25.48 26.35 -0.28
N GLU A 182 26.45 25.59 -0.78
CA GLU A 182 27.36 24.72 -0.04
C GLU A 182 26.89 24.28 1.36
N GLY A 183 26.51 23.00 1.46
CA GLY A 183 26.18 22.31 2.69
C GLY A 183 27.32 22.35 3.71
N LYS A 184 27.36 23.43 4.49
CA LYS A 184 27.87 23.40 5.85
C LYS A 184 26.63 23.20 6.71
N GLU A 185 26.46 21.96 7.15
CA GLU A 185 25.40 21.50 8.03
C GLU A 185 25.39 22.42 9.26
N LYS A 186 24.50 23.41 9.25
CA LYS A 186 24.24 24.22 10.43
C LYS A 186 23.47 23.33 11.39
N PRO A 187 23.80 23.33 12.69
CA PRO A 187 23.07 22.52 13.66
C PRO A 187 21.59 22.87 13.61
N LEU A 188 20.71 21.87 13.69
CA LEU A 188 19.26 22.04 13.53
C LEU A 188 18.71 23.16 14.43
N LYS A 189 19.22 23.25 15.67
CA LYS A 189 18.84 24.27 16.66
C LYS A 189 19.15 25.72 16.29
N SER A 190 20.07 25.95 15.35
CA SER A 190 20.40 27.30 14.87
C SER A 190 19.44 27.83 13.79
N VAL A 191 18.65 26.94 13.19
CA VAL A 191 17.67 27.25 12.15
C VAL A 191 16.36 27.69 12.80
N ASN A 192 15.63 28.62 12.18
CA ASN A 192 14.30 29.01 12.68
C ASN A 192 13.37 27.78 12.79
N VAL A 193 12.64 27.68 13.89
CA VAL A 193 11.67 26.60 14.18
C VAL A 193 10.66 26.43 13.04
N LEU A 194 10.30 27.52 12.34
CA LEU A 194 9.28 27.50 11.30
C LEU A 194 9.65 26.68 10.05
N TYR A 195 10.93 26.59 9.66
CA TYR A 195 11.38 25.77 8.52
C TYR A 195 12.41 24.69 8.92
N ARG A 196 12.70 24.55 10.20
CA ARG A 196 13.50 23.44 10.74
C ARG A 196 12.98 22.04 10.34
N PRO A 197 11.66 21.76 10.26
CA PRO A 197 11.15 20.47 9.75
C PRO A 197 11.60 20.16 8.31
N LEU A 198 11.75 21.19 7.47
CA LEU A 198 12.22 21.04 6.09
C LEU A 198 13.70 20.68 6.03
N VAL A 199 14.52 21.25 6.91
CA VAL A 199 15.94 20.91 7.03
C VAL A 199 16.09 19.48 7.59
N LYS A 200 15.34 19.14 8.65
CA LYS A 200 15.31 17.80 9.24
C LYS A 200 14.93 16.72 8.22
N GLN A 201 13.85 16.91 7.45
CA GLN A 201 13.44 15.96 6.42
C GLN A 201 14.51 15.75 5.33
N ARG A 202 15.27 16.80 4.96
CA ARG A 202 16.37 16.66 4.00
C ARG A 202 17.54 15.86 4.58
N LEU A 203 17.92 16.13 5.82
CA LEU A 203 18.97 15.40 6.54
C LEU A 203 18.59 13.93 6.75
N GLU A 204 17.35 13.64 7.16
CA GLU A 204 16.84 12.27 7.30
C GLU A 204 16.86 11.52 5.97
N ARG A 205 16.42 12.16 4.88
CA ARG A 205 16.49 11.57 3.53
C ARG A 205 17.92 11.33 3.07
N GLU A 206 18.85 12.21 3.43
CA GLU A 206 20.26 12.03 3.14
C GLU A 206 20.87 10.89 3.98
N ARG A 207 20.55 10.81 5.27
CA ARG A 207 20.91 9.68 6.15
C ARG A 207 20.37 8.38 5.59
N GLU A 208 19.08 8.31 5.24
CA GLU A 208 18.47 7.11 4.65
C GLU A 208 19.18 6.71 3.34
N ARG A 209 19.53 7.69 2.49
CA ARG A 209 20.29 7.44 1.27
C ARG A 209 21.69 6.91 1.56
N ARG A 210 22.40 7.49 2.54
CA ARG A 210 23.73 7.03 2.99
C ARG A 210 23.63 5.61 3.55
N MET A 211 22.67 5.33 4.44
CA MET A 211 22.41 4.00 5.01
C MET A 211 22.09 2.96 3.95
N ARG A 212 21.26 3.30 2.94
CA ARG A 212 20.98 2.39 1.82
C ARG A 212 22.22 2.13 0.98
N TYR A 213 22.99 3.17 0.69
CA TYR A 213 24.24 3.03 -0.06
C TYR A 213 25.27 2.15 0.67
N ASP A 214 25.41 2.36 1.98
CA ASP A 214 26.29 1.56 2.82
C ASP A 214 25.82 0.09 2.91
N MET A 215 24.52 -0.13 3.08
CA MET A 215 23.94 -1.47 3.04
C MET A 215 24.19 -2.16 1.69
N ASP A 216 24.00 -1.47 0.56
CA ASP A 216 24.32 -2.01 -0.76
C ASP A 216 25.83 -2.28 -0.93
N GLN A 217 26.70 -1.44 -0.37
CA GLN A 217 28.15 -1.59 -0.42
C GLN A 217 28.62 -2.78 0.41
N SER A 218 28.14 -2.94 1.64
CA SER A 218 28.45 -4.08 2.51
C SER A 218 27.98 -5.42 1.91
N LEU A 219 26.81 -5.45 1.26
CA LEU A 219 26.35 -6.61 0.49
C LEU A 219 27.27 -6.97 -0.69
N SER A 220 27.89 -5.97 -1.33
CA SER A 220 28.83 -6.16 -2.44
C SER A 220 30.23 -6.59 -1.99
N ARG A 221 30.67 -6.20 -0.78
CA ARG A 221 31.99 -6.51 -0.19
C ARG A 221 32.10 -7.93 0.39
N SER A 222 30.98 -8.65 0.57
CA SER A 222 30.91 -10.01 1.17
C SER A 222 31.68 -11.15 0.45
N ARG A 223 32.51 -10.88 -0.58
CA ARG A 223 33.24 -11.93 -1.32
C ARG A 223 34.77 -11.87 -1.22
N GLN A 224 35.36 -10.84 -0.65
CA GLN A 224 36.81 -10.76 -0.42
C GLN A 224 37.04 -10.35 1.04
N TYR A 225 37.44 -11.33 1.85
CA TYR A 225 37.87 -11.11 3.23
C TYR A 225 39.27 -10.50 3.20
N GLU A 226 39.39 -9.24 3.62
CA GLU A 226 40.55 -8.64 4.31
C GLU A 226 40.23 -7.16 4.59
N GLU A 227 39.90 -6.85 5.85
CA GLU A 227 40.16 -5.60 6.61
C GLU A 227 39.07 -5.35 7.66
N GLU A 228 39.34 -5.76 8.90
CA GLU A 228 38.47 -5.57 10.07
C GLU A 228 38.51 -4.11 10.62
N GLU A 229 39.41 -3.25 10.11
CA GLU A 229 39.60 -1.88 10.63
C GLU A 229 38.68 -0.81 10.00
N GLU A 230 38.15 -1.01 8.78
CA GLU A 230 37.26 -0.02 8.14
C GLU A 230 35.81 -0.08 8.65
N ASP A 231 35.37 -1.26 9.11
CA ASP A 231 34.02 -1.48 9.65
C ASP A 231 33.80 -0.78 10.99
N GLU A 232 34.85 -0.61 11.81
CA GLU A 232 34.74 0.13 13.08
C GLU A 232 34.43 1.61 12.86
N LYS A 233 35.01 2.24 11.82
CA LYS A 233 34.73 3.65 11.51
C LYS A 233 33.32 3.86 10.95
N LEU A 234 32.77 2.85 10.29
CA LEU A 234 31.42 2.85 9.76
C LEU A 234 30.36 2.67 10.87
N ALA A 235 30.71 1.97 11.95
CA ALA A 235 29.84 1.77 13.11
C ALA A 235 29.77 2.98 14.07
N TYR A 236 30.74 3.91 13.99
CA TYR A 236 30.67 5.18 14.70
C TYR A 236 29.98 6.22 13.83
N GLY A 237 28.68 6.40 14.07
CA GLY A 237 27.89 7.53 13.61
C GLY A 237 28.65 8.85 13.77
N GLY A 238 28.93 9.53 12.66
CA GLY A 238 29.57 10.84 12.70
C GLY A 238 28.66 11.91 13.30
N GLU A 239 29.22 13.07 13.66
CA GLU A 239 28.55 14.24 14.27
C GLU A 239 27.14 14.58 13.71
N VAL A 240 26.89 14.29 12.43
CA VAL A 240 25.60 14.52 11.75
C VAL A 240 24.46 13.64 12.29
N GLU A 241 24.79 12.49 12.88
CA GLU A 241 23.79 11.55 13.42
C GLU A 241 23.30 12.00 14.81
N GLU A 242 24.20 12.56 15.63
CA GLU A 242 23.86 13.08 16.96
C GLU A 242 22.89 14.28 16.88
N ASP A 243 23.04 15.15 15.87
CA ASP A 243 22.18 16.32 15.68
C ASP A 243 20.71 15.96 15.37
N LEU A 244 20.43 14.83 14.71
CA LEU A 244 19.06 14.38 14.41
C LEU A 244 18.36 13.71 15.60
N GLU A 245 19.14 13.15 16.52
CA GLU A 245 18.66 12.40 17.68
C GLU A 245 18.43 13.29 18.90
N GLU A 246 18.85 14.56 18.84
CA GLU A 246 18.60 15.53 19.90
C GLU A 246 17.11 15.93 19.95
N GLU A 247 16.44 15.59 21.05
CA GLU A 247 15.04 15.96 21.30
C GLU A 247 14.88 17.49 21.29
N ASP A 248 14.04 17.98 20.38
CA ASP A 248 13.80 19.40 20.13
C ASP A 248 12.35 19.75 20.46
N THR A 249 12.13 20.11 21.73
CA THR A 249 10.80 20.38 22.28
C THR A 249 10.06 21.50 21.54
N ASP A 250 10.79 22.47 20.98
CA ASP A 250 10.19 23.59 20.26
C ASP A 250 9.70 23.17 18.87
N LEU A 251 10.48 22.31 18.19
CA LEU A 251 10.07 21.70 16.93
C LEU A 251 8.89 20.74 17.13
N GLU A 252 8.90 19.91 18.17
CA GLU A 252 7.77 19.03 18.50
C GLU A 252 6.49 19.82 18.79
N ALA A 253 6.60 20.91 19.54
CA ALA A 253 5.46 21.80 19.81
C ALA A 253 4.94 22.45 18.53
N PHE A 254 5.80 22.78 17.57
CA PHE A 254 5.39 23.30 16.27
C PHE A 254 4.76 22.20 15.39
N GLU A 255 5.33 21.00 15.36
CA GLU A 255 4.82 19.85 14.62
C GLU A 255 3.50 19.32 15.17
N ALA A 256 3.20 19.53 16.45
CA ALA A 256 1.93 19.16 17.07
C ALA A 256 0.76 20.09 16.69
N LEU A 257 1.02 21.26 16.11
CA LEU A 257 -0.03 22.19 15.67
C LEU A 257 -0.76 21.67 14.43
N ASP A 258 -1.99 22.11 14.25
CA ASP A 258 -2.76 21.81 13.04
C ASP A 258 -2.11 22.44 11.80
N ALA A 259 -2.32 21.84 10.63
CA ALA A 259 -1.74 22.35 9.37
C ALA A 259 -2.14 23.80 9.08
N LYS A 260 -3.36 24.21 9.47
CA LYS A 260 -3.86 25.59 9.33
C LYS A 260 -3.09 26.56 10.22
N GLU A 261 -2.91 26.22 11.49
CA GLU A 261 -2.17 27.06 12.45
C GLU A 261 -0.70 27.20 12.08
N LYS A 262 -0.08 26.12 11.57
CA LYS A 262 1.29 26.16 11.02
C LYS A 262 1.39 27.14 9.87
N LEU A 263 0.42 27.12 8.94
CA LEU A 263 0.40 28.02 7.79
C LEU A 263 0.23 29.48 8.23
N GLU A 264 -0.67 29.76 9.18
CA GLU A 264 -0.87 31.11 9.71
C GLU A 264 0.39 31.67 10.37
N LYS A 265 1.09 30.87 11.19
CA LYS A 265 2.37 31.27 11.79
C LYS A 265 3.45 31.57 10.75
N LEU A 266 3.56 30.71 9.72
CA LEU A 266 4.52 30.90 8.62
C LEU A 266 4.21 32.17 7.81
N VAL A 267 2.95 32.39 7.45
CA VAL A 267 2.52 33.56 6.66
C VAL A 267 2.64 34.84 7.49
N GLY A 268 2.31 34.81 8.77
CA GLY A 268 2.50 35.92 9.70
C GLY A 268 3.97 36.33 9.78
N TYR A 269 4.86 35.36 10.01
CA TYR A 269 6.30 35.60 10.06
C TYR A 269 6.86 36.19 8.75
N LEU A 270 6.45 35.63 7.60
CA LEU A 270 6.84 36.14 6.28
C LEU A 270 6.44 37.61 6.05
N ARG A 271 5.34 38.07 6.63
CA ARG A 271 4.90 39.47 6.50
C ARG A 271 5.56 40.41 7.49
N GLU A 272 5.65 40.00 8.76
CA GLU A 272 6.21 40.83 9.82
C GLU A 272 7.70 41.06 9.59
N GLU A 273 8.46 40.02 9.25
CA GLU A 273 9.91 40.12 9.12
C GLU A 273 10.41 40.38 7.69
N HIS A 274 9.73 39.83 6.69
CA HIS A 274 10.19 39.89 5.30
C HIS A 274 9.29 40.71 4.37
N HIS A 275 8.18 41.27 4.89
CA HIS A 275 7.18 42.01 4.13
C HIS A 275 6.75 41.24 2.86
N TYR A 276 6.65 39.91 2.97
CA TYR A 276 6.33 39.03 1.86
C TYR A 276 4.92 38.46 2.00
N CYS A 277 4.11 38.58 0.95
CA CYS A 277 2.82 37.91 0.89
C CYS A 277 2.92 36.57 0.18
N PHE A 278 2.63 35.48 0.89
CA PHE A 278 2.57 34.12 0.34
C PHE A 278 1.52 33.97 -0.78
N TRP A 279 0.36 34.61 -0.64
CA TRP A 279 -0.76 34.50 -1.58
C TRP A 279 -0.52 35.33 -2.86
N CYS A 280 -0.07 36.58 -2.73
CA CYS A 280 0.31 37.43 -3.87
C CYS A 280 1.65 37.02 -4.50
N LYS A 281 2.47 36.25 -3.78
CA LYS A 281 3.84 35.86 -4.14
C LYS A 281 4.75 37.05 -4.42
N PHE A 282 4.59 38.12 -3.65
CA PHE A 282 5.29 39.38 -3.85
C PHE A 282 5.91 39.87 -2.53
N LYS A 283 7.12 40.43 -2.65
CA LYS A 283 7.84 41.09 -1.56
C LYS A 283 7.59 42.58 -1.63
N TYR A 284 7.00 43.14 -0.58
CA TYR A 284 6.71 44.55 -0.44
C TYR A 284 7.90 45.28 0.20
N GLU A 285 8.01 46.58 -0.08
CA GLU A 285 9.07 47.42 0.48
C GLU A 285 8.68 47.95 1.87
N ASP A 286 7.39 48.17 2.11
CA ASP A 286 6.85 48.75 3.33
C ASP A 286 6.05 47.73 4.17
N ALA A 287 6.09 47.92 5.49
CA ALA A 287 5.37 47.07 6.46
C ALA A 287 3.84 47.16 6.33
N GLU A 288 3.31 48.24 5.76
CA GLU A 288 1.87 48.42 5.54
C GLU A 288 1.35 47.59 4.35
N MET A 289 2.25 47.00 3.53
CA MET A 289 1.95 46.17 2.36
C MET A 289 0.75 46.68 1.55
N GLU A 290 0.85 47.93 1.07
CA GLU A 290 -0.24 48.61 0.36
C GLU A 290 -0.75 47.76 -0.82
N GLY A 291 -2.05 47.47 -0.81
CA GLY A 291 -2.72 46.69 -1.86
C GLY A 291 -2.80 45.18 -1.62
N CYS A 292 -2.35 44.67 -0.46
CA CYS A 292 -2.55 43.27 -0.08
C CYS A 292 -3.92 43.06 0.61
N PRO A 293 -4.80 42.16 0.09
CA PRO A 293 -6.17 41.98 0.61
C PRO A 293 -6.33 41.54 2.07
N GLY A 294 -5.36 40.81 2.63
CA GLY A 294 -5.44 40.31 4.01
C GLY A 294 -4.43 39.20 4.27
N LEU A 295 -4.62 38.32 5.25
CA LEU A 295 -3.70 37.23 5.64
C LEU A 295 -4.11 35.85 5.13
N SER A 296 -5.40 35.68 4.83
CA SER A 296 -6.00 34.39 4.49
C SER A 296 -6.07 34.15 2.99
N GLU A 297 -6.21 32.89 2.59
CA GLU A 297 -6.43 32.53 1.18
C GLU A 297 -7.73 33.15 0.63
N ASP A 298 -8.79 33.11 1.44
CA ASP A 298 -10.14 33.54 1.04
C ASP A 298 -10.20 35.04 0.65
N GLU A 299 -9.30 35.85 1.22
CA GLU A 299 -9.20 37.29 0.89
C GLU A 299 -8.54 37.52 -0.48
N HIS A 300 -7.82 36.54 -1.03
CA HIS A 300 -7.05 36.67 -2.28
C HIS A 300 -7.69 35.97 -3.49
N GLY A 301 -8.73 35.13 -3.28
CA GLY A 301 -9.62 34.61 -4.33
C GLY A 301 -9.47 33.14 -4.70
#